data_AF-A0A8J5NHS2-F1
#
_entry.id   AF-A0A8J5NHS2-F1
#
_cell.length_a   1.000
_cell.length_b   1.000
_cell.length_c   1.000
_cell.angle_alpha   90.00
_cell.angle_beta   90.00
_cell.angle_gamma   90.00
#
_symmetry.space_group_name_H-M   'P 1'
#
loop_
_entity.id
_entity.type
_entity.pdbx_description
1 polymer ?
#
loop_
_entity_poly.entity_id
_entity_poly.type
_entity_poly.pdbx_seq_one_letter_code
_entity_poly.pdbx_strand_id
1 'polypeptide(L)'
;MAVTGILLALLPAGLVQFGPSMAEISLLSARRPVLATFLGFGLMSPNPTEFDFEGILEKASNDGAPLIPIKALDGKHFVAKVLVSLIEYAIAMAATGNLFYQVYRFTYYAVSLAPLVVYLPGLPETATLFGWAFLNLPIYLLSFVVFALTFRQTTPRRRNRLVELIKDELTPCGQGRDLRIERRQDRKFLQHLLGTAVRLVGGLHIILGTVLIGSIALIPLADSLPVIYTFVFAAILTRAILSYELNGLARRTKRSDQIDSQTSYSNVYETHALQPKQYNSLKQSD
;
A
#
# COMPACT_ATOMS: atom_id res chain seq x y z
N MET A 1 -11.96 -34.46 6.17
CA MET A 1 -10.56 -34.21 6.55
C MET A 1 -9.68 -33.82 5.36
N ALA A 2 -9.67 -34.57 4.25
CA ALA A 2 -8.89 -34.14 3.07
C ALA A 2 -9.37 -32.79 2.49
N VAL A 3 -10.70 -32.59 2.40
CA VAL A 3 -11.30 -31.35 1.90
C VAL A 3 -10.91 -30.13 2.75
N THR A 4 -10.81 -30.27 4.08
CA THR A 4 -10.43 -29.14 4.95
C THR A 4 -8.98 -28.74 4.75
N GLY A 5 -8.07 -29.70 4.65
CA GLY A 5 -6.68 -29.44 4.31
C GLY A 5 -6.53 -28.74 2.96
N ILE A 6 -7.30 -29.14 1.94
CA ILE A 6 -7.30 -28.48 0.62
C ILE A 6 -7.82 -27.03 0.74
N LEU A 7 -8.94 -26.80 1.42
CA LEU A 7 -9.49 -25.45 1.59
C LEU A 7 -8.55 -24.52 2.34
N LEU A 8 -7.90 -25.02 3.40
CA LEU A 8 -6.91 -24.27 4.16
C LEU A 8 -5.63 -24.03 3.34
N ALA A 9 -5.17 -25.01 2.58
CA ALA A 9 -4.02 -24.87 1.67
C ALA A 9 -4.27 -23.83 0.57
N LEU A 10 -5.52 -23.71 0.10
CA LEU A 10 -5.91 -22.72 -0.89
C LEU A 10 -6.09 -21.32 -0.31
N LEU A 11 -6.19 -21.16 1.01
CA LEU A 11 -6.46 -19.88 1.66
C LEU A 11 -5.41 -18.82 1.30
N PRO A 12 -4.09 -19.05 1.41
CA PRO A 12 -3.09 -18.05 1.01
C PRO A 12 -3.22 -17.65 -0.46
N ALA A 13 -3.41 -18.63 -1.35
CA ALA A 13 -3.58 -18.37 -2.79
C ALA A 13 -4.89 -17.64 -3.11
N GLY A 14 -5.98 -17.92 -2.40
CA GLY A 14 -7.25 -17.21 -2.53
C GLY A 14 -7.15 -15.75 -2.07
N LEU A 15 -6.44 -15.51 -0.96
CA LEU A 15 -6.25 -14.17 -0.42
C LEU A 15 -5.36 -13.29 -1.30
N VAL A 16 -4.43 -13.85 -2.08
CA VAL A 16 -3.63 -13.11 -3.08
C VAL A 16 -4.50 -12.32 -4.06
N GLN A 17 -5.70 -12.79 -4.38
CA GLN A 17 -6.63 -12.08 -5.28
C GLN A 17 -7.08 -10.74 -4.69
N PHE A 18 -7.22 -10.68 -3.36
CA PHE A 18 -7.50 -9.46 -2.61
C PHE A 18 -6.22 -8.77 -2.15
N GLY A 19 -5.09 -9.47 -2.24
CA GLY A 19 -3.77 -9.04 -1.82
C GLY A 19 -3.37 -7.72 -2.46
N PRO A 20 -2.68 -6.86 -1.70
CA PRO A 20 -2.18 -5.60 -2.20
C PRO A 20 -1.07 -5.86 -3.21
N SER A 21 -1.07 -5.13 -4.31
CA SER A 21 0.11 -5.07 -5.17
C SER A 21 1.26 -4.42 -4.39
N MET A 22 2.48 -4.87 -4.64
CA MET A 22 3.69 -4.27 -4.05
C MET A 22 3.78 -2.77 -4.37
N ALA A 23 3.28 -2.35 -5.53
CA ALA A 23 3.19 -0.94 -5.91
C ALA A 23 2.17 -0.16 -5.06
N GLU A 24 1.04 -0.77 -4.70
CA GLU A 24 0.00 -0.14 -3.87
C GLU A 24 0.49 0.12 -2.44
N ILE A 25 1.08 -0.89 -1.78
CA ILE A 25 1.64 -0.72 -0.43
C ILE A 25 2.78 0.27 -0.45
N SER A 26 3.68 0.16 -1.43
CA SER A 26 4.85 1.04 -1.45
C SER A 26 4.46 2.50 -1.71
N LEU A 27 3.48 2.74 -2.58
CA LEU A 27 2.92 4.07 -2.82
C LEU A 27 2.20 4.62 -1.57
N LEU A 28 1.42 3.81 -0.86
CA LEU A 28 0.77 4.21 0.39
C LEU A 28 1.79 4.48 1.51
N SER A 29 2.79 3.62 1.64
CA SER A 29 3.85 3.74 2.66
C SER A 29 4.73 4.97 2.47
N ALA A 30 4.69 5.58 1.28
CA ALA A 30 5.30 6.86 1.00
C ALA A 30 4.69 8.01 1.82
N ARG A 31 3.48 7.83 2.35
CA ARG A 31 2.79 8.75 3.28
C ARG A 31 2.47 8.16 4.63
N ARG A 32 1.92 6.95 4.64
CA ARG A 32 1.44 6.27 5.84
C ARG A 32 2.10 4.90 5.98
N PRO A 33 3.40 4.86 6.30
CA PRO A 33 4.13 3.60 6.44
C PRO A 33 3.53 2.66 7.50
N VAL A 34 3.02 3.20 8.61
CA VAL A 34 2.49 2.37 9.71
C VAL A 34 1.16 1.74 9.30
N LEU A 35 0.23 2.53 8.76
CA LEU A 35 -1.03 2.00 8.24
C LEU A 35 -0.80 0.99 7.11
N ALA A 36 0.10 1.28 6.17
CA ALA A 36 0.43 0.39 5.07
C ALA A 36 0.96 -0.97 5.56
N THR A 37 1.72 -0.98 6.66
CA THR A 37 2.22 -2.21 7.28
C THR A 37 1.08 -3.05 7.86
N PHE A 38 0.17 -2.43 8.64
CA PHE A 38 -0.99 -3.14 9.19
C PHE A 38 -1.94 -3.66 8.11
N LEU A 39 -2.18 -2.87 7.05
CA LEU A 39 -3.00 -3.31 5.92
C LEU A 39 -2.32 -4.47 5.17
N GLY A 40 -1.00 -4.44 5.01
CA GLY A 40 -0.24 -5.54 4.43
C GLY A 40 -0.44 -6.84 5.23
N PHE A 41 -0.23 -6.80 6.55
CA PHE A 41 -0.48 -7.96 7.41
C PHE A 41 -1.93 -8.44 7.34
N GLY A 42 -2.91 -7.54 7.37
CA GLY A 42 -4.33 -7.91 7.33
C GLY A 42 -4.76 -8.56 6.00
N LEU A 43 -4.07 -8.26 4.89
CA LEU A 43 -4.31 -8.88 3.59
C LEU A 43 -3.57 -10.22 3.43
N MET A 44 -2.67 -10.54 4.36
CA MET A 44 -1.99 -11.82 4.57
C MET A 44 -1.06 -12.28 3.45
N SER A 45 -1.26 -11.82 2.21
CA SER A 45 -0.45 -12.20 1.07
C SER A 45 -0.31 -11.07 0.05
N PRO A 46 0.91 -10.65 -0.29
CA PRO A 46 1.12 -9.68 -1.34
C PRO A 46 0.85 -10.27 -2.73
N ASN A 47 0.24 -9.48 -3.60
CA ASN A 47 0.05 -9.85 -4.99
C ASN A 47 1.33 -9.59 -5.80
N PRO A 48 1.95 -10.61 -6.43
CA PRO A 48 3.20 -10.48 -7.19
C PRO A 48 3.04 -9.81 -8.56
N THR A 49 1.93 -9.12 -8.82
CA THR A 49 1.69 -8.34 -10.04
C THR A 49 2.76 -7.29 -10.32
N GLU A 50 2.78 -6.82 -11.57
CA GLU A 50 3.72 -5.82 -12.05
C GLU A 50 3.74 -4.55 -11.18
N PHE A 51 4.92 -3.93 -11.04
CA PHE A 51 5.11 -2.63 -10.40
C PHE A 51 4.60 -1.52 -11.32
N ASP A 52 3.29 -1.48 -11.55
CA ASP A 52 2.63 -0.50 -12.41
C ASP A 52 2.01 0.63 -11.57
N PHE A 53 2.87 1.53 -11.10
CA PHE A 53 2.44 2.70 -10.34
C PHE A 53 1.55 3.64 -11.15
N GLU A 54 1.84 3.76 -12.45
CA GLU A 54 1.17 4.69 -13.37
C GLU A 54 -0.25 4.20 -13.65
N GLY A 55 -0.42 2.91 -13.95
CA GLY A 55 -1.75 2.30 -14.10
C GLY A 55 -2.57 2.29 -12.82
N ILE A 56 -1.95 2.16 -11.64
CA ILE A 56 -2.67 2.26 -10.34
C ILE A 56 -3.21 3.68 -10.14
N LEU A 57 -2.37 4.70 -10.36
CA LEU A 57 -2.77 6.11 -10.23
C LEU A 57 -3.79 6.51 -11.28
N GLU A 58 -3.64 6.03 -12.52
CA GLU A 58 -4.57 6.28 -13.61
C GLU A 58 -5.93 5.61 -13.37
N LYS A 59 -5.95 4.34 -12.95
CA LYS A 59 -7.18 3.63 -12.58
C LYS A 59 -7.90 4.31 -11.42
N ALA A 60 -7.14 4.71 -10.39
CA ALA A 60 -7.66 5.44 -9.23
C ALA A 60 -8.14 6.87 -9.57
N SER A 61 -7.62 7.47 -10.65
CA SER A 61 -8.01 8.79 -11.15
C SER A 61 -9.20 8.74 -12.12
N ASN A 62 -9.27 7.72 -12.99
CA ASN A 62 -10.26 7.57 -14.05
C ASN A 62 -11.58 6.92 -13.59
N ASP A 63 -11.61 6.18 -12.47
CA ASP A 63 -12.85 5.71 -11.82
C ASP A 63 -13.58 6.88 -11.12
N GLY A 64 -13.98 7.87 -11.93
CA GLY A 64 -14.44 9.22 -11.59
C GLY A 64 -15.69 9.38 -10.72
N ALA A 65 -16.14 8.36 -10.00
CA ALA A 65 -17.16 8.49 -8.97
C ALA A 65 -16.62 7.95 -7.64
N PRO A 66 -16.54 8.77 -6.59
CA PRO A 66 -16.03 8.28 -5.33
C PRO A 66 -17.03 7.27 -4.73
N LEU A 67 -16.55 6.10 -4.30
CA LEU A 67 -17.35 5.10 -3.56
C LEU A 67 -18.05 5.70 -2.32
N ILE A 68 -17.52 6.80 -1.80
CA ILE A 68 -18.11 7.61 -0.72
C ILE A 68 -17.97 9.07 -1.14
N PRO A 69 -19.02 9.91 -1.17
CA PRO A 69 -18.92 11.30 -1.61
C PRO A 69 -17.91 12.07 -0.75
N ILE A 70 -16.65 12.15 -1.24
CA ILE A 70 -15.53 12.82 -0.57
C ILE A 70 -15.85 14.31 -0.39
N LYS A 71 -16.79 14.87 -1.15
CA LYS A 71 -17.28 16.24 -1.00
C LYS A 71 -18.01 16.48 0.33
N ALA A 72 -18.69 15.46 0.89
CA ALA A 72 -19.30 15.54 2.22
C ALA A 72 -18.28 15.36 3.35
N LEU A 73 -17.19 14.65 3.04
CA LEU A 73 -16.02 14.46 3.90
C LEU A 73 -14.87 15.42 3.55
N ASP A 74 -15.11 16.51 2.81
CA ASP A 74 -14.09 17.50 2.41
C ASP A 74 -13.74 18.43 3.60
N GLY A 75 -13.77 17.84 4.80
CA GLY A 75 -13.96 18.47 6.08
C GLY A 75 -12.94 19.53 6.37
N LYS A 76 -13.44 20.77 6.37
CA LYS A 76 -12.93 21.93 7.10
C LYS A 76 -12.66 21.63 8.59
N HIS A 77 -13.20 20.53 9.12
CA HIS A 77 -13.12 20.12 10.52
C HIS A 77 -12.08 19.01 10.74
N PHE A 78 -11.03 19.34 11.51
CA PHE A 78 -9.96 18.44 11.94
C PHE A 78 -10.48 17.13 12.59
N VAL A 79 -11.61 17.20 13.30
CA VAL A 79 -12.23 16.06 14.01
C VAL A 79 -12.64 14.94 13.06
N ALA A 80 -13.21 15.26 11.90
CA ALA A 80 -13.62 14.25 10.93
C ALA A 80 -12.41 13.49 10.35
N LYS A 81 -11.28 14.19 10.16
CA LYS A 81 -10.03 13.59 9.67
C LYS A 81 -9.49 12.56 10.66
N VAL A 82 -9.44 12.94 11.94
CA VAL A 82 -8.98 12.07 13.03
C VAL A 82 -9.90 10.88 13.20
N LEU A 83 -11.22 11.06 13.12
CA LEU A 83 -12.18 9.97 13.28
C LEU A 83 -12.03 8.92 12.17
N VAL A 84 -11.91 9.35 10.91
CA VAL A 84 -11.70 8.44 9.77
C VAL A 84 -10.40 7.66 9.95
N SER A 85 -9.29 8.35 10.26
CA SER A 85 -8.01 7.69 10.50
C SER A 85 -8.09 6.70 11.67
N LEU A 86 -8.79 7.04 12.75
CA LEU A 86 -8.96 6.15 13.90
C LEU A 86 -9.74 4.88 13.54
N ILE A 87 -10.78 5.00 12.71
CA ILE A 87 -11.56 3.86 12.22
C ILE A 87 -10.69 2.98 11.31
N GLU A 88 -9.93 3.56 10.39
CA GLU A 88 -9.00 2.83 9.51
C GLU A 88 -7.98 2.03 10.32
N TYR A 89 -7.38 2.68 11.33
CA TYR A 89 -6.44 2.04 12.23
C TYR A 89 -7.07 0.93 13.06
N ALA A 90 -8.27 1.14 13.60
CA ALA A 90 -8.98 0.13 14.36
C ALA A 90 -9.24 -1.12 13.52
N ILE A 91 -9.70 -0.96 12.27
CA ILE A 91 -9.94 -2.07 11.36
C ILE A 91 -8.62 -2.75 10.96
N ALA A 92 -7.59 -1.99 10.61
CA ALA A 92 -6.29 -2.54 10.21
C ALA A 92 -5.60 -3.32 11.35
N MET A 93 -5.66 -2.80 12.58
CA MET A 93 -5.17 -3.49 13.77
C MET A 93 -6.00 -4.73 14.09
N ALA A 94 -7.33 -4.67 13.96
CA ALA A 94 -8.20 -5.83 14.18
C ALA A 94 -7.92 -6.94 13.15
N ALA A 95 -7.71 -6.60 11.88
CA ALA A 95 -7.34 -7.54 10.84
C ALA A 95 -5.96 -8.18 11.09
N THR A 96 -4.97 -7.37 11.48
CA THR A 96 -3.64 -7.85 11.86
C THR A 96 -3.69 -8.75 13.09
N GLY A 97 -4.43 -8.33 14.12
CA GLY A 97 -4.65 -9.12 15.33
C GLY A 97 -5.34 -10.45 15.03
N ASN A 98 -6.33 -10.46 14.13
CA ASN A 98 -6.95 -11.69 13.66
C ASN A 98 -5.93 -12.62 12.99
N LEU A 99 -5.06 -12.11 12.11
CA LEU A 99 -4.00 -12.94 11.51
C LEU A 99 -3.16 -13.64 12.59
N PHE A 100 -2.58 -12.87 13.52
CA PHE A 100 -1.74 -13.44 14.56
C PHE A 100 -2.52 -14.37 15.52
N TYR A 101 -3.77 -14.06 15.81
CA TYR A 101 -4.64 -14.90 16.62
C TYR A 101 -4.92 -16.25 15.96
N GLN A 102 -5.20 -16.28 14.66
CA GLN A 102 -5.42 -17.53 13.94
C GLN A 102 -4.11 -18.32 13.77
N VAL A 103 -2.98 -17.65 13.50
CA VAL A 103 -1.65 -18.31 13.48
C VAL A 103 -1.34 -18.93 14.84
N TYR A 104 -1.63 -18.23 15.94
CA TYR A 104 -1.52 -18.77 17.30
C TYR A 104 -2.41 -20.00 17.49
N ARG A 105 -3.67 -19.94 17.06
CA ARG A 105 -4.59 -21.10 17.13
C ARG A 105 -4.09 -22.29 16.33
N PHE A 106 -3.62 -22.07 15.11
CA PHE A 106 -3.05 -23.13 14.28
C PHE A 106 -1.77 -23.73 14.85
N THR A 107 -0.99 -22.94 15.59
CA THR A 107 0.27 -23.40 16.15
C THR A 107 0.08 -24.20 17.43
N TYR A 108 -0.85 -23.80 18.31
CA TYR A 108 -0.99 -24.40 19.64
C TYR A 108 -2.20 -25.31 19.81
N TYR A 109 -3.26 -25.12 19.02
CA TYR A 109 -4.51 -25.88 19.14
C TYR A 109 -4.75 -26.83 17.96
N ALA A 110 -3.92 -26.79 16.92
CA ALA A 110 -4.02 -27.70 15.78
C ALA A 110 -2.76 -28.56 15.67
N VAL A 111 -2.92 -29.77 15.13
CA VAL A 111 -1.80 -30.67 14.86
C VAL A 111 -1.23 -30.30 13.49
N SER A 112 -0.08 -29.62 13.51
CA SER A 112 0.63 -29.25 12.29
C SER A 112 1.64 -30.33 11.91
N LEU A 113 1.51 -30.87 10.70
CA LEU A 113 2.52 -31.75 10.09
C LEU A 113 3.65 -30.96 9.43
N ALA A 114 3.58 -29.62 9.42
CA ALA A 114 4.56 -28.76 8.78
C ALA A 114 6.00 -28.97 9.29
N PRO A 115 6.28 -29.17 10.60
CA PRO A 115 7.63 -29.41 11.09
C PRO A 115 8.28 -30.69 10.55
N LEU A 116 7.47 -31.67 10.11
CA LEU A 116 7.97 -32.90 9.47
C LEU A 116 8.53 -32.61 8.06
N VAL A 117 7.96 -31.63 7.37
CA VAL A 117 8.32 -31.26 5.99
C VAL A 117 9.37 -30.16 5.96
N VAL A 118 9.28 -29.21 6.89
CA VAL A 118 10.16 -28.03 7.00
C VAL A 118 10.79 -28.01 8.39
N TYR A 119 11.78 -28.89 8.58
CA TYR A 119 12.56 -28.95 9.81
C TYR A 119 13.76 -28.01 9.74
N LEU A 120 13.78 -26.96 10.56
CA LEU A 120 14.97 -26.14 10.77
C LEU A 120 15.68 -26.60 12.05
N PRO A 121 16.91 -27.12 11.96
CA PRO A 121 17.63 -27.59 13.14
C PRO A 121 17.85 -26.44 14.13
N GLY A 122 17.46 -26.65 15.39
CA GLY A 122 17.66 -25.69 16.49
C GLY A 122 16.55 -24.64 16.66
N LEU A 123 15.51 -24.64 15.84
CA LEU A 123 14.33 -23.77 16.02
C LEU A 123 13.14 -24.57 16.57
N PRO A 124 12.33 -23.99 17.48
CA PRO A 124 11.11 -24.62 17.94
C PRO A 124 10.12 -24.73 16.78
N GLU A 125 9.30 -25.79 16.77
CA GLU A 125 8.32 -26.07 15.71
C GLU A 125 7.35 -24.89 15.48
N THR A 126 7.03 -24.17 16.55
CA THR A 126 6.21 -22.96 16.54
C THR A 126 6.81 -21.82 15.71
N ALA A 127 8.13 -21.78 15.54
CA ALA A 127 8.82 -20.74 14.77
C ALA A 127 8.51 -20.80 13.27
N THR A 128 8.02 -21.94 12.75
CA THR A 128 7.76 -22.12 11.31
C THR A 128 6.59 -21.25 10.84
N LEU A 129 5.40 -21.40 11.43
CA LEU A 129 4.20 -20.64 11.07
C LEU A 129 4.29 -19.16 11.45
N PHE A 130 4.80 -18.86 12.65
CA PHE A 130 5.04 -17.48 13.05
C PHE A 130 6.10 -16.82 12.17
N GLY A 131 7.19 -17.52 11.87
CA GLY A 131 8.24 -17.06 10.98
C GLY A 131 7.71 -16.74 9.59
N TRP A 132 6.84 -17.60 9.04
CA TRP A 132 6.12 -17.31 7.80
C TRP A 132 5.29 -16.03 7.91
N ALA A 133 4.45 -15.88 8.93
CA ALA A 133 3.65 -14.66 9.11
C ALA A 133 4.51 -13.39 9.22
N PHE A 134 5.63 -13.46 9.96
CA PHE A 134 6.58 -12.36 10.12
C PHE A 134 7.38 -12.05 8.84
N LEU A 135 7.54 -13.02 7.94
CA LEU A 135 8.25 -12.85 6.67
C LEU A 135 7.56 -11.83 5.73
N ASN A 136 6.29 -11.48 6.00
CA ASN A 136 5.63 -10.35 5.33
C ASN A 136 6.33 -9.00 5.59
N LEU A 137 6.85 -8.77 6.80
CA LEU A 137 7.51 -7.51 7.16
C LEU A 137 8.72 -7.19 6.27
N PRO A 138 9.73 -8.09 6.13
CA PRO A 138 10.86 -7.81 5.25
C PRO A 138 10.45 -7.73 3.78
N ILE A 139 9.40 -8.43 3.33
CA ILE A 139 8.87 -8.29 1.96
C ILE A 139 8.33 -6.88 1.72
N TYR A 140 7.53 -6.36 2.64
CA TYR A 140 7.00 -4.99 2.53
C TYR A 140 8.09 -3.94 2.67
N LEU A 141 9.07 -4.16 3.55
CA LEU A 141 10.23 -3.28 3.68
C LEU A 141 11.06 -3.26 2.40
N LEU A 142 11.31 -4.42 1.78
CA LEU A 142 12.00 -4.52 0.50
C LEU A 142 11.22 -3.81 -0.61
N SER A 143 9.90 -3.95 -0.63
CA SER A 143 9.01 -3.25 -1.57
C SER A 143 9.07 -1.73 -1.39
N PHE A 144 9.12 -1.25 -0.15
CA PHE A 144 9.32 0.16 0.15
C PHE A 144 10.71 0.65 -0.28
N VAL A 145 11.76 -0.14 -0.06
CA VAL A 145 13.13 0.21 -0.50
C VAL A 145 13.19 0.32 -2.03
N VAL A 146 12.56 -0.61 -2.75
CA VAL A 146 12.44 -0.54 -4.22
C VAL A 146 11.77 0.77 -4.63
N PHE A 147 10.67 1.14 -3.98
CA PHE A 147 9.98 2.40 -4.25
C PHE A 147 10.83 3.62 -3.93
N ALA A 148 11.49 3.66 -2.78
CA ALA A 148 12.36 4.76 -2.36
C ALA A 148 13.58 4.94 -3.29
N LEU A 149 14.06 3.86 -3.89
CA LEU A 149 15.12 3.90 -4.92
C LEU A 149 14.59 4.30 -6.30
N THR A 150 13.31 4.01 -6.57
CA THR A 150 12.66 4.29 -7.86
C THR A 150 12.15 5.72 -7.96
N PHE A 151 11.65 6.27 -6.86
CA PHE A 151 11.00 7.56 -6.83
C PHE A 151 11.69 8.52 -5.88
N ARG A 152 11.89 9.74 -6.37
CA ARG A 152 12.31 10.86 -5.54
C ARG A 152 11.07 11.65 -5.14
N GLN A 153 10.82 11.72 -3.83
CA GLN A 153 9.86 12.67 -3.29
C GLN A 153 10.51 14.06 -3.23
N THR A 154 9.92 15.03 -3.93
CA THR A 154 10.34 16.44 -3.89
C THR A 154 9.52 17.22 -2.88
N THR A 155 9.44 16.74 -1.64
CA THR A 155 8.85 17.52 -0.55
C THR A 155 9.86 18.55 -0.02
N PRO A 156 9.46 19.82 0.17
CA PRO A 156 10.36 20.85 0.70
C PRO A 156 10.86 20.46 2.10
N ARG A 157 12.18 20.51 2.28
CA ARG A 157 12.88 20.05 3.49
C ARG A 157 12.60 21.03 4.65
N ARG A 158 11.69 20.68 5.57
CA ARG A 158 11.36 21.51 6.76
C ARG A 158 12.05 21.01 8.04
N ARG A 159 12.13 21.92 9.03
CA ARG A 159 12.90 21.80 10.28
C ARG A 159 12.46 20.65 11.21
N ASN A 160 11.20 20.19 11.14
CA ASN A 160 10.62 19.21 12.07
C ASN A 160 10.01 18.00 11.35
N ARG A 161 10.84 17.14 10.75
CA ARG A 161 10.40 15.96 9.97
C ARG A 161 9.53 14.97 10.76
N LEU A 162 9.80 14.76 12.05
CA LEU A 162 9.07 13.77 12.86
C LEU A 162 7.62 14.20 13.13
N VAL A 163 7.40 15.48 13.48
CA VAL A 163 6.06 16.02 13.71
C VAL A 163 5.25 16.01 12.42
N GLU A 164 5.90 16.22 11.30
CA GLU A 164 5.29 16.17 9.97
C GLU A 164 4.90 14.74 9.60
N LEU A 165 5.79 13.76 9.83
CA LEU A 165 5.52 12.35 9.60
C LEU A 165 4.35 11.84 10.47
N ILE A 166 4.30 12.23 11.74
CA ILE A 166 3.18 11.88 12.63
C ILE A 166 1.87 12.52 12.13
N LYS A 167 1.90 13.80 11.72
CA LYS A 167 0.71 14.48 11.19
C LYS A 167 0.24 13.88 9.87
N ASP A 168 1.17 13.49 9.00
CA ASP A 168 0.88 12.87 7.71
C ASP A 168 0.36 11.43 7.89
N GLU A 169 0.82 10.72 8.93
CA GLU A 169 0.32 9.38 9.32
C GLU A 169 -1.12 9.44 9.89
N LEU A 170 -1.48 10.51 10.60
CA LEU A 170 -2.82 10.70 11.17
C LEU A 170 -3.84 11.32 10.18
N THR A 171 -3.40 11.74 9.00
CA THR A 171 -4.25 12.46 8.05
C THR A 171 -4.58 11.58 6.83
N PRO A 172 -5.89 11.29 6.55
CA PRO A 172 -6.38 10.61 5.35
C PRO A 172 -5.72 11.11 4.04
N CYS A 173 -5.31 10.25 3.10
CA CYS A 173 -4.46 10.66 1.98
C CYS A 173 -5.17 11.66 1.06
N GLY A 174 -6.49 11.50 0.88
CA GLY A 174 -7.32 12.42 0.12
C GLY A 174 -7.46 13.83 0.75
N GLN A 175 -7.25 13.93 2.06
CA GLN A 175 -7.33 15.17 2.84
C GLN A 175 -5.95 15.73 3.24
N GLY A 176 -4.89 15.01 2.89
CA GLY A 176 -3.49 15.39 3.10
C GLY A 176 -3.00 16.37 2.04
N ARG A 177 -1.69 16.65 2.06
CA ARG A 177 -1.03 17.59 1.12
C ARG A 177 -1.04 17.04 -0.32
N ASP A 178 -0.47 17.76 -1.27
CA ASP A 178 -0.22 17.21 -2.61
C ASP A 178 1.10 16.41 -2.60
N LEU A 179 1.13 15.23 -3.22
CA LEU A 179 2.36 14.45 -3.42
C LEU A 179 2.94 14.78 -4.79
N ARG A 180 4.23 15.11 -4.82
CA ARG A 180 5.02 15.22 -6.04
C ARG A 180 5.99 14.05 -6.09
N ILE A 181 5.76 13.18 -7.07
CA ILE A 181 6.53 11.96 -7.27
C ILE A 181 7.27 12.12 -8.60
N GLU A 182 8.60 12.13 -8.55
CA GLU A 182 9.46 12.13 -9.74
C GLU A 182 10.14 10.77 -9.87
N ARG A 183 10.06 10.16 -11.06
CA ARG A 183 10.70 8.88 -11.35
C ARG A 183 12.19 9.09 -11.57
N ARG A 184 13.02 8.45 -10.74
CA ARG A 184 14.47 8.51 -10.86
C ARG A 184 14.93 7.56 -11.97
N GLN A 185 15.26 8.11 -13.13
CA GLN A 185 15.69 7.33 -14.32
C GLN A 185 17.09 6.69 -14.20
N ASP A 186 17.85 7.08 -13.18
CA ASP A 186 19.30 6.82 -13.09
C ASP A 186 19.68 5.35 -12.76
N ARG A 187 18.71 4.48 -12.42
CA ARG A 187 18.98 3.10 -11.95
C ARG A 187 17.99 2.03 -12.46
N LYS A 188 17.61 2.09 -13.74
CA LYS A 188 16.63 1.16 -14.34
C LYS A 188 16.96 -0.33 -14.13
N PHE A 189 18.23 -0.72 -14.27
CA PHE A 189 18.65 -2.12 -14.08
C PHE A 189 18.45 -2.61 -12.65
N LEU A 190 18.90 -1.83 -11.65
CA LEU A 190 18.73 -2.19 -10.24
C LEU A 190 17.24 -2.23 -9.85
N GLN A 191 16.43 -1.29 -10.35
CA GLN A 191 14.99 -1.27 -10.14
C GLN A 191 14.32 -2.53 -10.70
N HIS A 192 14.71 -2.94 -11.91
CA HIS A 192 14.17 -4.15 -12.54
C HIS A 192 14.59 -5.42 -11.79
N LEU A 193 15.87 -5.55 -11.43
CA LEU A 193 16.38 -6.68 -10.66
C LEU A 193 15.69 -6.80 -9.31
N LEU A 194 15.59 -5.70 -8.56
CA LEU A 194 15.00 -5.69 -7.23
C LEU A 194 13.48 -5.91 -7.29
N GLY A 195 12.81 -5.37 -8.30
CA GLY A 195 11.41 -5.66 -8.58
C GLY A 195 11.16 -7.15 -8.88
N THR A 196 11.99 -7.76 -9.72
CA THR A 196 11.92 -9.21 -10.00
C THR A 196 12.19 -10.04 -8.75
N ALA A 197 13.18 -9.65 -7.94
CA ALA A 197 13.48 -10.33 -6.68
C ALA A 197 12.29 -10.29 -5.71
N VAL A 198 11.64 -9.14 -5.54
CA VAL A 198 10.44 -9.02 -4.69
C VAL A 198 9.30 -9.92 -5.20
N ARG A 199 9.09 -10.02 -6.52
CA ARG A 199 8.07 -10.91 -7.10
C ARG A 199 8.37 -12.38 -6.81
N LEU A 200 9.63 -12.80 -6.97
CA LEU A 200 10.04 -14.17 -6.68
C LEU A 200 9.88 -14.50 -5.19
N VAL A 201 10.31 -13.61 -4.30
CA VAL A 201 10.16 -13.79 -2.85
C VAL A 201 8.69 -13.80 -2.44
N GLY A 202 7.86 -12.91 -3.02
CA GLY A 202 6.41 -12.91 -2.78
C GLY A 202 5.74 -14.20 -3.25
N GLY A 203 6.08 -14.69 -4.45
CA GLY A 203 5.61 -15.97 -4.98
C GLY A 203 6.02 -17.15 -4.08
N LEU A 204 7.28 -17.18 -3.64
CA LEU A 204 7.77 -18.22 -2.74
C LEU A 204 7.09 -18.15 -1.37
N HIS A 205 6.81 -16.95 -0.86
CA HIS A 205 6.07 -16.76 0.39
C HIS A 205 4.64 -17.30 0.31
N ILE A 206 3.97 -17.16 -0.83
CA ILE A 206 2.65 -17.77 -1.08
C ILE A 206 2.76 -19.29 -1.04
N ILE A 207 3.69 -19.88 -1.81
CA ILE A 207 3.88 -21.34 -1.86
C ILE A 207 4.23 -21.90 -0.48
N LEU A 208 5.09 -21.20 0.27
CA LEU A 208 5.43 -21.59 1.63
C LEU A 208 4.19 -21.55 2.53
N GLY A 209 3.37 -20.50 2.42
CA GLY A 209 2.13 -20.37 3.18
C GLY A 209 1.12 -21.47 2.87
N THR A 210 0.94 -21.82 1.59
CA THR A 210 0.01 -22.89 1.19
C THR A 210 0.47 -24.24 1.72
N VAL A 211 1.77 -24.54 1.69
CA VAL A 211 2.33 -25.78 2.26
C VAL A 211 2.17 -25.80 3.77
N LEU A 212 2.53 -24.73 4.47
CA LEU A 212 2.49 -24.69 5.94
C LEU A 212 1.06 -24.77 6.47
N ILE A 213 0.13 -23.98 5.93
CA ILE A 213 -1.28 -23.97 6.34
C ILE A 213 -1.99 -25.25 5.86
N GLY A 214 -1.65 -25.75 4.67
CA GLY A 214 -2.16 -27.01 4.15
C GLY A 214 -1.71 -28.25 4.92
N SER A 215 -0.58 -28.16 5.62
CA SER A 215 -0.06 -29.23 6.48
C SER A 215 -0.75 -29.30 7.84
N ILE A 216 -1.70 -28.40 8.13
CA ILE A 216 -2.49 -28.44 9.35
C ILE A 216 -3.53 -29.56 9.21
N ALA A 217 -3.35 -30.61 10.00
CA ALA A 217 -4.19 -31.80 9.96
C ALA A 217 -5.25 -31.77 11.08
N LEU A 218 -6.20 -32.72 10.99
CA LEU A 218 -7.15 -33.03 12.06
C LEU A 218 -8.17 -31.94 12.43
N ILE A 219 -8.34 -30.89 11.62
CA ILE A 219 -9.41 -29.89 11.81
C ILE A 219 -10.70 -30.32 11.08
N PRO A 220 -11.86 -30.41 11.78
CA PRO A 220 -13.17 -30.60 11.18
C PRO A 220 -13.58 -29.42 10.28
N LEU A 221 -14.40 -29.70 9.25
CA LEU A 221 -14.80 -28.65 8.31
C LEU A 221 -15.60 -27.53 8.99
N ALA A 222 -16.49 -27.90 9.90
CA ALA A 222 -17.29 -26.97 10.68
C ALA A 222 -16.44 -25.94 11.45
N ASP A 223 -15.26 -26.36 11.93
CA ASP A 223 -14.38 -25.50 12.72
C ASP A 223 -13.45 -24.64 11.85
N SER A 224 -13.13 -25.12 10.65
CA SER A 224 -12.28 -24.38 9.68
C SER A 224 -13.02 -23.24 8.97
N LEU A 225 -14.32 -23.38 8.71
CA LEU A 225 -15.09 -22.40 7.94
C LEU A 225 -15.14 -21.01 8.60
N PRO A 226 -15.43 -20.88 9.91
CA PRO A 226 -15.37 -19.58 10.58
C PRO A 226 -14.00 -18.91 10.45
N VAL A 227 -12.92 -19.69 10.51
CA VAL A 227 -11.55 -19.18 10.39
C VAL A 227 -11.32 -18.62 8.97
N ILE A 228 -11.69 -19.37 7.95
CA ILE A 228 -11.62 -18.95 6.54
C ILE A 228 -12.44 -17.68 6.32
N TYR A 229 -13.68 -17.63 6.81
CA TYR A 229 -14.53 -16.44 6.68
C TYR A 229 -13.93 -15.21 7.36
N THR A 230 -13.30 -15.39 8.53
CA THR A 230 -12.69 -14.27 9.23
C THR A 230 -11.49 -13.73 8.47
N PHE A 231 -10.68 -14.59 7.86
CA PHE A 231 -9.58 -14.16 6.98
C PHE A 231 -10.08 -13.43 5.74
N VAL A 232 -11.07 -13.99 5.05
CA VAL A 232 -11.65 -13.35 3.85
C VAL A 232 -12.28 -12.01 4.19
N PHE A 233 -13.02 -11.92 5.30
CA PHE A 233 -13.64 -10.68 5.74
C PHE A 233 -12.60 -9.61 6.13
N ALA A 234 -11.56 -10.00 6.87
CA ALA A 234 -10.44 -9.13 7.19
C ALA A 234 -9.73 -8.62 5.92
N ALA A 235 -9.54 -9.49 4.92
CA ALA A 235 -8.93 -9.13 3.64
C ALA A 235 -9.83 -8.18 2.82
N ILE A 236 -11.15 -8.39 2.78
CA ILE A 236 -12.08 -7.49 2.10
C ILE A 236 -12.06 -6.09 2.73
N LEU A 237 -12.11 -6.00 4.06
CA LEU A 237 -12.12 -4.72 4.77
C LEU A 237 -10.80 -3.95 4.58
N THR A 238 -9.68 -4.64 4.71
CA THR A 238 -8.35 -4.04 4.49
C THR A 238 -8.13 -3.65 3.03
N ARG A 239 -8.66 -4.42 2.07
CA ARG A 239 -8.67 -4.06 0.65
C ARG A 239 -9.51 -2.81 0.40
N ALA A 240 -10.68 -2.70 1.01
CA ALA A 240 -11.54 -1.51 0.89
C ALA A 240 -10.84 -0.25 1.42
N ILE A 241 -10.18 -0.33 2.58
CA ILE A 241 -9.40 0.79 3.15
C ILE A 241 -8.23 1.16 2.22
N LEU A 242 -7.49 0.16 1.74
CA LEU A 242 -6.38 0.39 0.81
C LEU A 242 -6.85 1.10 -0.46
N SER A 243 -7.94 0.64 -1.08
CA SER A 243 -8.52 1.28 -2.26
C SER A 243 -9.01 2.70 -1.97
N TYR A 244 -9.63 2.93 -0.81
CA TYR A 244 -10.02 4.28 -0.38
C TYR A 244 -8.82 5.23 -0.28
N GLU A 245 -7.75 4.81 0.37
CA GLU A 245 -6.54 5.61 0.56
C GLU A 245 -5.80 5.89 -0.75
N LEU A 246 -5.69 4.89 -1.63
CA LEU A 246 -5.08 5.05 -2.95
C LEU A 246 -5.88 6.01 -3.84
N ASN A 247 -7.21 5.94 -3.82
CA ASN A 247 -8.07 6.87 -4.55
C ASN A 247 -7.92 8.30 -4.02
N GLY A 248 -7.76 8.46 -2.69
CA GLY A 248 -7.43 9.76 -2.10
C GLY A 248 -6.06 10.27 -2.54
N LEU A 249 -5.07 9.39 -2.60
CA LEU A 249 -3.71 9.69 -3.03
C LEU A 249 -3.64 10.11 -4.51
N ALA A 250 -4.33 9.38 -5.38
CA ALA A 250 -4.34 9.63 -6.83
C ALA A 250 -4.87 11.03 -7.16
N ARG A 251 -5.95 11.46 -6.50
CA ARG A 251 -6.52 12.82 -6.66
C ARG A 251 -5.57 13.94 -6.24
N ARG A 252 -4.64 13.67 -5.31
CA ARG A 252 -3.70 14.65 -4.75
C ARG A 252 -2.29 14.52 -5.33
N THR A 253 -2.06 13.57 -6.23
CA THR A 253 -0.76 13.37 -6.86
C THR A 253 -0.70 14.23 -8.11
N LYS A 254 0.19 15.22 -8.12
CA LYS A 254 0.45 16.07 -9.29
C LYS A 254 1.69 15.55 -10.01
N ARG A 255 1.54 15.18 -11.28
CA ARG A 255 2.63 14.69 -12.13
C ARG A 255 3.51 15.86 -12.57
N SER A 256 4.84 15.74 -12.43
CA SER A 256 5.76 16.82 -12.81
C SER A 256 5.72 17.16 -14.30
N ASP A 257 5.50 16.17 -15.19
CA ASP A 257 5.35 16.38 -16.64
C ASP A 257 4.16 17.31 -16.98
N GLN A 258 3.14 17.33 -16.12
CA GLN A 258 1.95 18.16 -16.29
C GLN A 258 2.18 19.59 -15.78
N ILE A 259 3.13 19.79 -14.87
CA ILE A 259 3.51 21.11 -14.35
C ILE A 259 4.33 21.85 -15.40
N ASP A 260 5.29 21.21 -16.07
CA ASP A 260 6.07 21.88 -17.11
C ASP A 260 5.19 22.33 -18.28
N SER A 261 4.18 21.54 -18.64
CA SER A 261 3.19 21.92 -19.65
C SER A 261 2.24 23.03 -19.15
N GLN A 262 1.65 22.94 -17.95
CA GLN A 262 0.78 24.01 -17.42
C GLN A 262 1.51 25.34 -17.17
N THR A 263 2.75 25.30 -16.69
CA THR A 263 3.57 26.49 -16.47
C THR A 263 4.05 27.08 -17.80
N SER A 264 4.32 26.22 -18.80
CA SER A 264 4.64 26.68 -20.16
C SER A 264 3.42 27.35 -20.81
N TYR A 265 2.21 26.80 -20.67
CA TYR A 265 0.98 27.46 -21.15
C TYR A 265 0.67 28.74 -20.37
N SER A 266 0.81 28.79 -19.04
CA SER A 266 0.55 30.02 -18.26
C SER A 266 1.51 31.15 -18.61
N ASN A 267 2.79 30.83 -18.84
CA ASN A 267 3.81 31.81 -19.22
C ASN A 267 3.63 32.34 -20.66
N VAL A 268 3.03 31.54 -21.56
CA VAL A 268 2.68 31.98 -22.91
C VAL A 268 1.50 32.97 -22.89
N TYR A 269 0.56 32.86 -21.94
CA TYR A 269 -0.53 33.83 -21.81
C TYR A 269 -0.12 35.12 -21.06
N GLU A 270 0.84 35.05 -20.13
CA GLU A 270 1.32 36.24 -19.40
C GLU A 270 2.22 37.16 -20.25
N THR A 271 2.92 36.63 -21.26
CA THR A 271 3.81 37.44 -22.12
C THR A 271 3.08 38.24 -23.21
N HIS A 272 1.80 37.97 -23.48
CA HIS A 272 1.01 38.71 -24.47
C HIS A 272 0.17 39.87 -23.88
N ALA A 273 0.17 40.07 -22.55
CA ALA A 273 -0.64 41.11 -21.90
C ALA A 273 0.11 42.42 -21.59
N LEU A 274 1.34 42.60 -22.09
CA LEU A 274 2.05 43.89 -22.02
C LEU A 274 1.88 44.67 -23.34
N GLN A 275 0.79 45.43 -23.45
CA GLN A 275 0.68 46.59 -24.34
C GLN A 275 1.26 47.84 -23.65
N PRO A 276 1.51 48.97 -24.35
CA PRO A 276 2.06 49.16 -25.70
C PRO A 276 3.28 50.11 -25.70
N LYS A 277 4.06 50.10 -26.79
CA LYS A 277 5.17 51.05 -27.06
C LYS A 277 4.71 52.52 -26.97
N GLN A 278 5.26 53.26 -26.01
CA GLN A 278 5.18 54.71 -25.94
C GLN A 278 6.18 55.31 -26.95
N TYR A 279 5.69 55.90 -28.04
CA TYR A 279 6.52 56.67 -28.98
C TYR A 279 6.72 58.10 -28.47
N ASN A 280 7.97 58.54 -28.44
CA ASN A 280 8.43 59.87 -28.04
C ASN A 280 7.89 60.97 -28.98
N SER A 281 7.29 62.00 -28.42
CA SER A 281 7.18 63.31 -29.08
C SER A 281 8.43 64.12 -28.80
N LEU A 282 9.29 64.25 -29.81
CA LEU A 282 10.34 65.26 -29.90
C LEU A 282 9.70 66.65 -29.79
N LYS A 283 10.06 67.42 -28.75
CA LYS A 283 9.87 68.87 -28.75
C LYS A 283 11.14 69.53 -29.26
N GLN A 284 10.97 70.18 -30.39
CA GLN A 284 11.90 71.05 -31.09
C GLN A 284 12.05 72.37 -30.32
N SER A 285 13.26 72.92 -30.34
CA SER A 285 13.66 74.23 -29.83
C SER A 285 12.86 75.37 -30.47
N ASP A 286 12.57 76.39 -29.67
CA ASP A 286 12.93 77.81 -29.92
C ASP A 286 13.03 78.54 -28.56
#